data_AF-A0A0B2WLZ0-F1
#
_entry.id   AF-A0A0B2WLZ0-F1
#
_cell.length_a   1.000
_cell.length_b   1.000
_cell.length_c   1.000
_cell.angle_alpha   90.00
_cell.angle_beta   90.00
_cell.angle_gamma   90.00
#
_symmetry.space_group_name_H-M   'P 1'
#
loop_
_entity.id
_entity.type
_entity.pdbx_description
1 polymer ?
#
loop_
_entity_poly.entity_id
_entity_poly.type
_entity_poly.pdbx_seq_one_letter_code
_entity_poly.pdbx_strand_id
1 'polypeptide(L)'
;MSAPPALGALGMTFTAMRALQAVALVTIIGLASNFISEMVAASYVPPPALVGTLVVACITAVYIVITYILYWDSMLPLLISTGADGLCLLATIVVACVVGKPVSYLSCPSLPDKGNTANFIRSLFLNLSRGDYFEWVDPDKATCFEIKAIWGLSICLCVLYFMSAVTSACLWKRVKGGNRAPPKDSE
;
A
#
# COMPACT_ATOMS: atom_id res chain seq x y z
N MET A 1 -31.54 0.65 -2.96
CA MET A 1 -30.25 -0.03 -3.19
C MET A 1 -30.05 -0.05 -4.68
N SER A 2 -29.25 0.87 -5.22
CA SER A 2 -28.89 0.89 -6.63
C SER A 2 -28.20 -0.44 -6.98
N ALA A 3 -28.64 -1.08 -8.06
CA ALA A 3 -28.04 -2.32 -8.53
C ALA A 3 -26.51 -2.11 -8.71
N PRO A 4 -25.67 -3.08 -8.33
CA PRO A 4 -24.24 -2.99 -8.59
C PRO A 4 -24.02 -2.71 -10.08
N PRO A 5 -22.99 -1.92 -10.44
CA PRO A 5 -22.71 -1.61 -11.84
C PRO A 5 -22.68 -2.92 -12.63
N ALA A 6 -23.49 -3.04 -13.69
CA ALA A 6 -23.66 -4.27 -14.48
C ALA A 6 -22.43 -4.59 -15.36
N LEU A 7 -21.22 -4.51 -14.78
CA LEU A 7 -19.92 -4.74 -15.42
C LEU A 7 -19.41 -6.18 -15.24
N GLY A 8 -20.25 -7.09 -14.74
CA GLY A 8 -19.93 -8.50 -14.58
C GLY A 8 -18.70 -8.76 -13.70
N ALA A 9 -17.95 -9.82 -13.98
CA ALA A 9 -16.80 -10.24 -13.18
C ALA A 9 -15.71 -9.15 -13.00
N LEU A 10 -15.51 -8.28 -14.00
CA LEU A 10 -14.51 -7.21 -13.93
C LEU A 10 -14.86 -6.10 -12.93
N GLY A 11 -16.15 -5.82 -12.76
CA GLY A 11 -16.60 -4.87 -11.75
C GLY A 11 -16.42 -5.42 -10.34
N MET A 12 -16.70 -6.72 -10.15
CA MET A 12 -16.48 -7.38 -8.87
C MET A 12 -14.99 -7.47 -8.49
N THR A 13 -14.11 -7.76 -9.46
CA THR A 13 -12.66 -7.79 -9.20
C THR A 13 -12.13 -6.40 -8.84
N PHE A 14 -12.61 -5.34 -9.48
CA PHE A 14 -12.22 -3.97 -9.12
C PHE A 14 -12.61 -3.62 -7.67
N THR A 15 -13.85 -3.92 -7.28
CA THR A 15 -14.32 -3.71 -5.90
C THR A 15 -13.52 -4.54 -4.88
N ALA A 16 -13.25 -5.82 -5.19
CA ALA A 16 -12.46 -6.69 -4.34
C ALA A 16 -11.02 -6.18 -4.16
N MET A 17 -10.39 -5.71 -5.23
CA MET A 17 -9.06 -5.10 -5.18
C MET A 17 -9.04 -3.86 -4.28
N ARG A 18 -10.03 -2.96 -4.42
CA ARG A 18 -10.15 -1.77 -3.56
C ARG A 18 -10.32 -2.12 -2.09
N ALA A 19 -11.13 -3.14 -1.78
CA ALA A 19 -11.33 -3.62 -0.41
C ALA A 19 -10.02 -4.18 0.18
N LEU A 20 -9.30 -5.02 -0.55
CA LEU A 20 -8.02 -5.58 -0.10
C LEU A 20 -6.95 -4.49 0.07
N GLN A 21 -6.90 -3.52 -0.84
CA GLN A 21 -6.00 -2.36 -0.71
C GLN A 21 -6.33 -1.55 0.55
N ALA A 22 -7.60 -1.31 0.84
CA ALA A 22 -8.03 -0.60 2.05
C ALA A 22 -7.61 -1.33 3.33
N VAL A 23 -7.82 -2.65 3.40
CA VAL A 23 -7.41 -3.46 4.56
C VAL A 23 -5.89 -3.42 4.77
N ALA A 24 -5.11 -3.55 3.70
CA ALA A 24 -3.66 -3.49 3.78
C ALA A 24 -3.16 -2.10 4.23
N LEU A 25 -3.76 -1.02 3.73
CA LEU A 25 -3.40 0.35 4.12
C LEU A 25 -3.77 0.67 5.56
N VAL A 26 -4.96 0.28 6.03
CA VAL A 26 -5.35 0.47 7.44
C VAL A 26 -4.38 -0.25 8.37
N THR A 27 -3.97 -1.47 8.02
CA THR A 27 -2.97 -2.22 8.78
C THR A 27 -1.62 -1.50 8.80
N ILE A 28 -1.12 -1.02 7.65
CA ILE A 28 0.14 -0.26 7.57
C ILE A 28 0.06 1.03 8.40
N ILE A 29 -1.04 1.78 8.31
CA ILE A 29 -1.25 3.01 9.08
C ILE A 29 -1.21 2.70 10.58
N GLY A 30 -1.90 1.65 11.03
CA GLY A 30 -1.91 1.22 12.42
C GLY A 30 -0.51 0.92 12.94
N LEU A 31 0.21 0.01 12.28
CA LEU A 31 1.57 -0.39 12.68
C LEU A 31 2.56 0.78 12.63
N ALA A 32 2.56 1.57 11.55
CA ALA A 32 3.47 2.71 11.41
C ALA A 32 3.19 3.81 12.44
N SER A 33 1.91 4.08 12.74
CA SER A 33 1.53 5.06 13.76
C SER A 33 1.94 4.62 15.16
N ASN A 34 1.86 3.32 15.47
CA ASN A 34 2.31 2.78 16.75
C ASN A 34 3.82 2.98 16.93
N PHE A 35 4.63 2.65 15.92
CA PHE A 35 6.07 2.89 15.96
C PHE A 35 6.44 4.36 16.14
N ILE A 36 5.73 5.26 15.45
CA ILE A 36 5.96 6.70 15.61
C ILE A 36 5.59 7.13 17.03
N SER A 37 4.46 6.67 17.57
CA SER A 37 4.01 6.97 18.93
C SER A 37 5.02 6.52 19.98
N GLU A 38 5.50 5.28 19.88
CA GLU A 38 6.48 4.72 20.82
C GLU A 38 7.83 5.44 20.76
N MET A 39 8.31 5.81 19.57
CA MET A 39 9.54 6.59 19.47
C MET A 39 9.42 8.00 20.01
N VAL A 40 8.30 8.67 19.74
CA VAL A 40 8.05 10.01 20.30
C VAL A 40 7.93 9.94 21.83
N ALA A 41 7.25 8.92 22.37
CA ALA A 41 7.16 8.69 23.81
C ALA A 41 8.54 8.43 24.45
N ALA A 42 9.45 7.77 23.71
CA ALA A 42 10.84 7.55 24.12
C ALA A 42 11.78 8.74 23.82
N SER A 43 11.25 9.92 23.43
CA SER A 43 12.04 11.11 23.10
C SER A 43 13.00 10.95 21.90
N TYR A 44 12.67 10.06 20.97
CA TYR A 44 13.40 9.88 19.71
C TYR A 44 12.71 10.57 18.53
N VAL A 45 13.52 11.01 17.56
CA VAL A 45 13.02 11.50 16.27
C VAL A 45 12.70 10.31 15.37
N PRO A 46 11.46 10.17 14.89
CA PRO A 46 11.09 9.07 14.00
C PRO A 46 11.89 9.09 12.68
N PRO A 47 12.32 7.93 12.16
CA PRO A 47 12.99 7.83 10.87
C PRO A 47 12.09 8.36 9.74
N PRO A 48 12.63 9.15 8.82
CA PRO A 48 11.85 9.76 7.73
C PRO A 48 11.19 8.73 6.81
N ALA A 49 11.76 7.52 6.73
CA ALA A 49 11.17 6.40 6.00
C ALA A 49 9.80 5.96 6.54
N LEU A 50 9.66 5.87 7.86
CA LEU A 50 8.40 5.49 8.53
C LEU A 50 7.36 6.60 8.40
N VAL A 51 7.78 7.85 8.60
CA VAL A 51 6.90 9.02 8.42
C VAL A 51 6.43 9.12 6.98
N GLY A 52 7.33 8.97 6.00
CA GLY A 52 6.98 8.97 4.57
C GLY A 52 6.03 7.84 4.20
N THR A 53 6.23 6.64 4.76
CA THR A 53 5.31 5.51 4.58
C THR A 53 3.91 5.82 5.09
N LEU A 54 3.81 6.41 6.29
CA LEU A 54 2.52 6.81 6.88
C LEU A 54 1.82 7.86 6.01
N VAL A 55 2.53 8.88 5.56
CA VAL A 55 1.97 9.94 4.70
C VAL A 55 1.44 9.36 3.38
N VAL A 56 2.25 8.55 2.70
CA VAL A 56 1.85 7.89 1.45
C VAL A 56 0.63 6.99 1.69
N ALA A 57 0.62 6.22 2.78
CA ALA A 57 -0.50 5.34 3.12
C ALA A 57 -1.80 6.13 3.36
N CYS A 58 -1.75 7.25 4.08
CA CYS A 58 -2.91 8.12 4.32
C CYS A 58 -3.47 8.73 3.03
N ILE A 59 -2.61 9.31 2.17
CA ILE A 59 -3.03 9.89 0.88
C ILE A 59 -3.69 8.82 0.01
N THR A 60 -3.07 7.64 -0.02
CA THR A 60 -3.54 6.51 -0.82
C THR A 60 -4.86 5.95 -0.29
N ALA A 61 -5.04 5.90 1.04
CA ALA A 61 -6.30 5.48 1.65
C ALA A 61 -7.46 6.42 1.26
N VAL A 62 -7.22 7.74 1.30
CA VAL A 62 -8.21 8.73 0.84
C VAL A 62 -8.54 8.52 -0.64
N TYR A 63 -7.53 8.30 -1.48
CA TYR A 63 -7.73 8.01 -2.90
C TYR A 63 -8.63 6.78 -3.14
N ILE A 64 -8.42 5.68 -2.40
CA ILE A 64 -9.28 4.49 -2.50
C ILE A 64 -10.72 4.82 -2.11
N VAL A 65 -10.94 5.57 -1.03
CA VAL A 65 -12.30 5.91 -0.57
C VAL A 65 -13.02 6.74 -1.64
N ILE A 66 -12.35 7.77 -2.18
CA ILE A 66 -12.91 8.61 -3.24
C ILE A 66 -13.24 7.77 -4.47
N THR A 67 -12.29 6.96 -4.96
CA THR A 67 -12.51 6.13 -6.15
C THR A 67 -13.56 5.04 -5.93
N TYR A 68 -13.69 4.51 -4.72
CA TYR A 68 -14.76 3.57 -4.37
C TYR A 68 -16.14 4.23 -4.49
N ILE A 69 -16.31 5.43 -3.93
CA ILE A 69 -17.58 6.18 -4.02
C ILE A 69 -17.91 6.50 -5.48
N LEU A 70 -16.97 7.09 -6.22
CA LEU A 70 -17.19 7.46 -7.62
C LEU A 70 -17.48 6.24 -8.52
N TYR A 71 -16.95 5.06 -8.17
CA TYR A 71 -17.23 3.81 -8.88
C TYR A 71 -18.68 3.36 -8.68
N TRP A 72 -19.19 3.43 -7.45
CA TRP A 72 -20.60 3.15 -7.17
C TRP A 72 -21.55 4.16 -7.81
N ASP A 73 -21.15 5.43 -7.89
CA ASP A 73 -21.91 6.47 -8.57
C ASP A 73 -21.82 6.38 -10.10
N SER A 74 -21.10 5.41 -10.67
CA SER A 74 -20.89 5.25 -12.12
C SER A 74 -20.26 6.48 -12.81
N MET A 75 -19.69 7.39 -12.03
CA MET A 75 -19.08 8.65 -12.47
C MET A 75 -17.56 8.53 -12.65
N LEU A 76 -16.99 7.33 -12.45
CA LEU A 76 -15.54 7.15 -12.43
C LEU A 76 -14.93 7.30 -13.85
N PRO A 77 -14.06 8.31 -14.09
CA PRO A 77 -13.29 8.38 -15.31
C PRO A 77 -12.20 7.29 -15.30
N LEU A 78 -12.53 6.11 -15.83
CA LEU A 78 -11.69 4.90 -15.78
C LEU A 78 -10.25 5.14 -16.24
N LEU A 79 -10.04 5.99 -17.25
CA LEU A 79 -8.70 6.33 -17.76
C LEU A 79 -7.85 7.10 -16.73
N ILE A 80 -8.49 8.05 -16.02
CA ILE A 80 -7.83 8.82 -14.95
C ILE A 80 -7.57 7.92 -13.75
N SER A 81 -8.50 7.00 -13.44
CA SER A 81 -8.28 6.01 -12.39
C SER A 81 -7.07 5.12 -12.70
N THR A 82 -6.94 4.61 -13.93
CA THR A 82 -5.77 3.80 -14.33
C THR A 82 -4.45 4.57 -14.15
N GLY A 83 -4.41 5.85 -14.55
CA GLY A 83 -3.24 6.70 -14.34
C GLY A 83 -2.91 6.92 -12.86
N ALA A 84 -3.93 7.19 -12.04
CA ALA A 84 -3.78 7.38 -10.61
C ALA A 84 -3.35 6.08 -9.89
N ASP A 85 -3.90 4.93 -10.27
CA ASP A 85 -3.48 3.62 -9.76
C ASP A 85 -2.01 3.33 -10.11
N GLY A 86 -1.56 3.75 -11.31
CA GLY A 86 -0.14 3.70 -11.70
C GLY A 86 0.75 4.62 -10.87
N LEU A 87 0.27 5.80 -10.48
CA LEU A 87 1.01 6.69 -9.57
C LEU A 87 1.09 6.11 -8.16
N CYS A 88 0.00 5.55 -7.65
CA CYS A 88 -0.03 4.84 -6.37
C CYS A 88 0.91 3.63 -6.38
N LEU A 89 0.94 2.85 -7.47
CA LEU A 89 1.89 1.76 -7.67
C LEU A 89 3.34 2.24 -7.50
N LEU A 90 3.72 3.31 -8.20
CA LEU A 90 5.07 3.88 -8.11
C LEU A 90 5.39 4.34 -6.69
N ALA A 91 4.46 5.02 -6.03
CA ALA A 91 4.63 5.45 -4.64
C ALA A 91 4.83 4.25 -3.69
N THR A 92 4.04 3.19 -3.84
CA THR A 92 4.17 1.97 -3.02
C THR A 92 5.46 1.19 -3.31
N ILE A 93 5.97 1.24 -4.54
CA ILE A 93 7.29 0.64 -4.87
C ILE A 93 8.39 1.39 -4.13
N VAL A 94 8.38 2.73 -4.14
CA VAL A 94 9.38 3.53 -3.41
C VAL A 94 9.33 3.20 -1.91
N VAL A 95 8.15 3.11 -1.32
CA VAL A 95 7.97 2.70 0.09
C VAL A 95 8.53 1.29 0.32
N ALA A 96 8.21 0.32 -0.55
CA ALA A 96 8.69 -1.05 -0.44
C ALA A 96 10.23 -1.13 -0.54
N CYS A 97 10.87 -0.31 -1.38
CA CYS A 97 12.33 -0.23 -1.47
C CYS A 97 12.98 0.42 -0.25
N VAL A 98 12.41 1.53 0.25
CA VAL A 98 12.96 2.27 1.39
C VAL A 98 12.84 1.47 2.70
N VAL A 99 11.68 0.84 2.93
CA VAL A 99 11.45 -0.02 4.11
C VAL A 99 12.08 -1.41 3.93
N GLY A 100 12.17 -1.90 2.70
CA GLY A 100 12.73 -3.23 2.41
C GLY A 100 14.23 -3.34 2.65
N LYS A 101 14.99 -2.27 2.40
CA LYS A 101 16.44 -2.25 2.67
C LYS A 101 16.77 -2.68 4.10
N PRO A 102 16.26 -2.02 5.15
CA PRO A 102 16.60 -2.39 6.52
C PRO A 102 15.99 -3.74 6.94
N VAL A 103 14.80 -4.07 6.44
CA VAL A 103 14.08 -5.30 6.81
C VAL A 103 14.70 -6.55 6.20
N SER A 104 15.30 -6.45 5.01
CA SER A 104 15.84 -7.62 4.30
C SER A 104 17.02 -8.29 5.02
N TYR A 105 17.72 -7.56 5.90
CA TYR A 105 18.84 -8.08 6.68
C TYR A 105 18.42 -8.64 8.04
N LEU A 106 17.13 -8.56 8.39
CA LEU A 106 16.61 -9.02 9.68
C LEU A 106 16.17 -10.49 9.67
N SER A 107 16.71 -11.24 10.62
CA SER A 107 16.24 -12.56 11.01
C SER A 107 15.46 -12.48 12.33
N CYS A 108 14.14 -12.33 12.25
CA CYS A 108 13.29 -12.20 13.45
C CYS A 108 13.33 -13.40 14.43
N PRO A 109 13.45 -14.67 13.99
CA PRO A 109 13.47 -15.80 14.92
C PRO A 109 14.67 -15.84 15.87
N SER A 110 15.77 -15.18 15.51
CA SER A 110 17.01 -15.13 16.30
C SER A 110 17.07 -13.96 17.30
N LEU A 111 16.04 -13.11 17.33
CA LEU A 111 15.99 -11.96 18.24
C LEU A 111 15.30 -12.35 19.56
N PRO A 112 15.69 -11.72 20.70
CA PRO A 112 15.06 -11.98 21.98
C PRO A 112 13.60 -11.49 22.00
N ASP A 113 12.77 -12.13 22.84
CA ASP A 113 11.34 -11.83 22.96
C ASP A 113 11.04 -10.52 23.74
N LYS A 114 12.06 -9.88 24.31
CA LYS A 114 11.94 -8.61 25.04
C LYS A 114 13.06 -7.67 24.60
N GLY A 115 12.68 -6.58 23.95
CA GLY A 115 13.58 -5.47 23.63
C GLY A 115 12.91 -4.12 23.83
N ASN A 116 13.55 -3.07 23.32
CA ASN A 116 12.99 -1.73 23.29
C ASN A 116 12.76 -1.33 21.84
N THR A 117 11.49 -1.26 21.44
CA THR A 117 11.06 -0.94 20.07
C THR A 117 11.68 0.35 19.54
N ALA A 118 11.74 1.40 20.36
CA ALA A 118 12.26 2.68 19.95
C ALA A 118 13.78 2.65 19.68
N ASN A 119 14.55 1.99 20.56
CA ASN A 119 15.99 1.77 20.36
C ASN A 119 16.27 0.88 19.14
N PHE A 120 15.48 -0.17 18.97
CA PHE A 120 15.61 -1.11 17.86
C PHE A 120 15.32 -0.43 16.52
N ILE A 121 14.19 0.26 16.37
CA ILE A 121 13.85 0.98 15.14
C ILE A 121 14.89 2.06 14.84
N ARG A 122 15.37 2.79 15.84
CA ARG A 122 16.42 3.80 15.65
C ARG A 122 17.73 3.18 15.15
N SER A 123 18.22 2.12 15.80
CA SER A 123 19.46 1.44 15.39
C SER A 123 19.32 0.81 13.99
N LEU A 124 18.14 0.29 13.67
CA LEU A 124 17.80 -0.27 12.37
C LEU A 124 17.98 0.74 11.22
N PHE A 125 17.39 1.93 11.35
CA PHE A 125 17.47 2.95 10.31
C PHE A 125 18.82 3.70 10.30
N LEU A 126 19.55 3.77 11.42
CA LEU A 126 20.86 4.43 11.50
C LEU A 126 22.03 3.55 11.01
N ASN A 127 22.04 2.26 11.32
CA ASN A 127 23.18 1.39 10.95
C ASN A 127 23.22 1.07 9.46
N LEU A 128 22.08 1.07 8.76
CA LEU A 128 22.07 0.90 7.30
C LEU A 128 22.71 2.06 6.54
N SER A 129 22.80 3.26 7.12
CA SER A 129 23.57 4.36 6.52
C SER A 129 25.09 4.18 6.62
N ARG A 130 25.59 3.23 7.43
CA ARG A 130 27.02 3.11 7.78
C ARG A 130 27.74 1.89 7.17
N GLY A 131 27.09 1.14 6.28
CA GLY A 131 27.77 0.22 5.36
C GLY A 131 28.07 -1.18 5.89
N ASP A 132 28.71 -1.35 7.06
CA ASP A 132 29.47 -2.61 7.27
C ASP A 132 29.30 -3.33 8.62
N TYR A 133 28.52 -2.82 9.59
CA TYR A 133 28.24 -3.54 10.86
C TYR A 133 26.76 -3.44 11.27
N PHE A 134 26.07 -4.58 11.29
CA PHE A 134 24.67 -4.70 11.70
C PHE A 134 24.58 -5.12 13.18
N GLU A 135 24.89 -4.20 14.10
CA GLU A 135 24.61 -4.40 15.52
C GLU A 135 23.29 -3.72 15.89
N TRP A 136 22.26 -4.52 16.19
CA TRP A 136 20.94 -4.00 16.56
C TRP A 136 20.91 -3.72 18.07
N VAL A 137 20.46 -2.53 18.45
CA VAL A 137 20.37 -2.14 19.86
C VAL A 137 19.00 -2.52 20.40
N ASP A 138 18.97 -3.25 21.52
CA ASP A 138 17.76 -3.76 22.19
C ASP A 138 16.73 -4.40 21.23
N PRO A 139 17.15 -5.38 20.39
CA PRO A 139 16.28 -5.94 19.38
C PRO A 139 15.05 -6.58 20.00
N ASP A 140 13.88 -6.28 19.42
CA ASP A 140 12.62 -6.82 19.85
C ASP A 140 11.99 -7.67 18.73
N LYS A 141 11.66 -8.92 19.05
CA LYS A 141 11.12 -9.87 18.08
C LYS A 141 9.73 -9.46 17.56
N ALA A 142 8.86 -8.92 18.40
CA ALA A 142 7.53 -8.48 17.98
C ALA A 142 7.65 -7.32 16.99
N THR A 143 8.46 -6.31 17.35
CA THR A 143 8.80 -5.17 16.48
C THR A 143 9.38 -5.62 15.14
N CYS A 144 10.24 -6.64 15.13
CA CYS A 144 10.81 -7.20 13.90
C CYS A 144 9.72 -7.77 12.97
N PHE A 145 8.75 -8.51 13.51
CA PHE A 145 7.64 -9.03 12.72
C PHE A 145 6.71 -7.92 12.23
N GLU A 146 6.44 -6.91 13.06
CA GLU A 146 5.60 -5.78 12.70
C GLU A 146 6.19 -4.96 11.54
N ILE A 147 7.48 -4.61 11.59
CA ILE A 147 8.11 -3.89 10.48
C ILE A 147 8.21 -4.76 9.21
N LYS A 148 8.39 -6.07 9.37
CA LYS A 148 8.36 -7.02 8.26
C LYS A 148 6.97 -7.16 7.65
N ALA A 149 5.92 -7.05 8.46
CA ALA A 149 4.55 -7.01 8.01
C ALA A 149 4.28 -5.73 7.20
N ILE A 150 4.75 -4.56 7.63
CA ILE A 150 4.63 -3.31 6.85
C ILE A 150 5.28 -3.48 5.47
N TRP A 151 6.49 -4.05 5.42
CA TRP A 151 7.18 -4.31 4.15
C TRP A 151 6.42 -5.30 3.26
N GLY A 152 5.97 -6.43 3.81
CA GLY A 152 5.20 -7.44 3.08
C GLY A 152 3.86 -6.91 2.55
N LEU A 153 3.14 -6.14 3.37
CA LEU A 153 1.90 -5.47 2.96
C LEU A 153 2.15 -4.42 1.87
N SER A 154 3.30 -3.73 1.89
CA SER A 154 3.68 -2.80 0.83
C SER A 154 3.89 -3.52 -0.51
N ILE A 155 4.51 -4.69 -0.51
CA ILE A 155 4.64 -5.54 -1.72
C ILE A 155 3.27 -6.02 -2.20
N CYS A 156 2.40 -6.43 -1.27
CA CYS A 156 1.03 -6.82 -1.59
C CYS A 156 0.27 -5.67 -2.26
N LEU A 157 0.37 -4.45 -1.73
CA LEU A 157 -0.21 -3.25 -2.32
C LEU A 157 0.28 -3.00 -3.74
N CYS A 158 1.57 -3.20 -4.03
CA CYS A 158 2.08 -3.08 -5.40
C CYS A 158 1.33 -4.02 -6.35
N VAL A 159 1.17 -5.29 -5.98
CA VAL A 159 0.43 -6.27 -6.80
C VAL A 159 -1.03 -5.85 -6.97
N LEU A 160 -1.68 -5.41 -5.90
CA LEU A 160 -3.07 -4.98 -5.93
C LEU A 160 -3.26 -3.73 -6.82
N TYR A 161 -2.38 -2.73 -6.76
CA TYR A 161 -2.44 -1.54 -7.63
C TYR A 161 -2.21 -1.90 -9.08
N PHE A 162 -1.27 -2.80 -9.37
CA PHE A 162 -1.04 -3.26 -10.73
C PHE A 162 -2.29 -3.94 -11.29
N MET A 163 -2.89 -4.85 -10.53
CA MET A 163 -4.12 -5.52 -10.95
C MET A 163 -5.31 -4.55 -11.07
N SER A 164 -5.40 -3.55 -10.20
CA SER A 164 -6.41 -2.49 -10.28
C SER A 164 -6.25 -1.62 -11.54
N ALA A 165 -5.01 -1.27 -11.91
CA ALA A 165 -4.69 -0.57 -13.14
C ALA A 165 -5.04 -1.39 -14.40
N VAL A 166 -4.71 -2.70 -14.40
CA VAL A 166 -5.05 -3.59 -15.53
C VAL A 166 -6.57 -3.76 -15.67
N THR A 167 -7.28 -3.98 -14.56
CA THR A 167 -8.75 -4.15 -14.59
C THR A 167 -9.45 -2.88 -15.03
N SER A 168 -9.05 -1.70 -14.53
CA SER A 168 -9.60 -0.40 -14.97
C SER A 168 -9.30 -0.10 -16.44
N ALA A 169 -8.10 -0.43 -16.94
CA ALA A 169 -7.76 -0.29 -18.36
C ALA A 169 -8.59 -1.21 -19.26
N CYS A 170 -8.80 -2.46 -18.85
CA CYS A 170 -9.66 -3.41 -19.55
C CYS A 170 -11.13 -2.95 -19.57
N LEU A 171 -11.64 -2.45 -18.44
CA LEU A 171 -12.97 -1.86 -18.35
C LEU A 171 -13.10 -0.65 -19.28
N TRP A 172 -12.12 0.25 -19.29
CA TRP A 172 -12.12 1.40 -20.20
C TRP A 172 -12.15 0.99 -21.67
N LYS A 173 -11.34 -0.01 -22.07
CA LYS A 173 -11.36 -0.55 -23.44
C LYS A 173 -12.72 -1.14 -23.79
N ARG A 174 -13.39 -1.85 -22.87
CA ARG A 174 -14.73 -2.41 -23.10
C ARG A 174 -15.79 -1.32 -23.25
N VAL A 175 -15.80 -0.32 -22.38
CA VAL A 175 -16.75 0.81 -22.45
C VAL A 175 -16.55 1.60 -23.75
N LYS A 176 -15.30 1.87 -24.14
CA LYS A 176 -14.99 2.57 -25.40
C LYS A 176 -15.29 1.73 -26.65
N GLY A 177 -15.09 0.41 -26.59
CA GLY A 177 -15.36 -0.52 -27.68
C GLY A 177 -16.86 -0.83 -27.88
N GLY A 178 -17.64 -0.88 -26.81
CA GLY A 178 -19.10 -1.08 -26.87
C GLY A 178 -19.85 0.08 -27.54
N ASN A 179 -19.31 1.30 -27.48
CA ASN A 179 -19.81 2.46 -28.23
C ASN A 179 -19.50 2.44 -29.74
N ARG A 180 -18.83 1.39 -30.25
CA ARG A 180 -18.49 1.22 -31.67
C ARG A 180 -19.17 0.00 -32.32
N ALA A 181 -20.40 -0.33 -31.94
CA ALA A 181 -21.20 -1.23 -32.77
C ALA A 181 -21.55 -0.48 -34.09
N PRO A 182 -21.29 -1.07 -35.28
CA PRO A 182 -21.57 -0.43 -36.56
C PRO A 182 -23.07 -0.14 -36.73
N PRO A 183 -23.47 0.80 -37.60
CA PRO A 183 -24.88 1.03 -37.91
C PRO A 183 -25.49 -0.31 -38.31
N LYS A 184 -26.67 -0.62 -37.76
CA LYS A 184 -27.49 -1.68 -38.33
C LYS A 184 -27.84 -1.21 -39.73
N ASP A 185 -27.25 -1.82 -40.75
CA ASP A 185 -27.72 -1.69 -42.11
C ASP A 185 -29.14 -2.27 -42.13
N SER A 186 -30.12 -1.38 -42.15
CA SER A 186 -31.53 -1.70 -42.41
C SER A 186 -31.82 -1.44 -43.89
N GLU A 187 -32.23 -2.52 -44.55
CA GLU A 187 -32.81 -2.64 -45.90
C GLU A 187 -31.91 -2.43 -47.12
#